data_AF-A0AAV7E2F4-F1
#
_entry.id   AF-A0AAV7E2F4-F1
#
_cell.length_a   1.000
_cell.length_b   1.000
_cell.length_c   1.000
_cell.angle_alpha   90.00
_cell.angle_beta   90.00
_cell.angle_gamma   90.00
#
_symmetry.space_group_name_H-M   'P 1'
#
loop_
_entity.id
_entity.type
_entity.pdbx_description
1 polymer ?
#
loop_
_entity_poly.entity_id
_entity_poly.type
_entity_poly.pdbx_seq_one_letter_code
_entity_poly.pdbx_strand_id
1 'polypeptide(L)'
;MVGLKDKELKLNQKKFVDDHVEDVTDEESDFESEDEEVMLTEPSKTHVFNKEGLLEKLEDMRWPEKLDWIHKLSIDIEQEEKIDVNDDLTRELAFYTQALEGSRQAFEKLQSLGLPFLRPADYYAEMVKSDTHMMKVKGRLLEEKKRIEEAEERRKAREAKRIAKEVQAQKLKERAKQKKQEIEWSV
;
A
#
# COMPACT_ATOMS: atom_id res chain seq x y z
N MET A 1 -52.89 9.94 41.09
CA MET A 1 -53.23 8.87 40.13
C MET A 1 -52.07 8.82 39.14
N VAL A 2 -50.96 8.17 39.54
CA VAL A 2 -50.51 6.83 39.06
C VAL A 2 -50.20 6.91 37.56
N GLY A 3 -48.95 6.97 37.10
CA GLY A 3 -47.83 6.06 37.35
C GLY A 3 -47.43 5.44 35.99
N LEU A 4 -46.14 5.18 35.77
CA LEU A 4 -45.54 4.50 34.59
C LEU A 4 -45.22 5.37 33.36
N LYS A 5 -44.09 6.09 33.38
CA LYS A 5 -43.34 6.43 32.13
C LYS A 5 -41.82 6.22 32.19
N ASP A 6 -41.29 5.53 33.21
CA ASP A 6 -39.84 5.31 33.38
C ASP A 6 -39.40 3.84 33.29
N LYS A 7 -40.10 3.00 32.52
CA LYS A 7 -39.82 1.54 32.45
C LYS A 7 -39.60 0.93 31.07
N GLU A 8 -39.27 1.74 30.06
CA GLU A 8 -38.74 1.24 28.79
C GLU A 8 -37.50 2.02 28.40
N LEU A 9 -36.35 1.64 28.97
CA LEU A 9 -35.01 1.95 28.42
C LEU A 9 -33.88 1.11 29.02
N LYS A 10 -34.20 0.02 29.73
CA LYS A 10 -33.20 -0.85 30.37
C LYS A 10 -33.40 -2.31 30.01
N LEU A 11 -33.15 -2.68 28.75
CA LEU A 11 -32.82 -4.08 28.46
C LEU A 11 -32.13 -4.27 27.09
N ASN A 12 -30.86 -3.85 26.96
CA ASN A 12 -29.86 -4.64 26.22
C ASN A 12 -28.40 -4.18 26.38
N GLN A 13 -27.96 -3.78 27.57
CA GLN A 13 -26.54 -3.89 27.91
C GLN A 13 -26.24 -5.33 28.30
N LYS A 14 -26.16 -6.23 27.32
CA LYS A 14 -25.46 -7.50 27.52
C LYS A 14 -23.99 -7.23 27.25
N LYS A 15 -23.23 -7.33 28.34
CA LYS A 15 -21.76 -7.34 28.45
C LYS A 15 -21.09 -7.72 27.12
N PHE A 16 -20.40 -6.75 26.52
CA PHE A 16 -19.25 -7.03 25.68
C PHE A 16 -18.27 -7.77 26.59
N VAL A 17 -18.19 -9.10 26.41
CA VAL A 17 -17.07 -9.86 26.94
C VAL A 17 -15.94 -9.56 25.96
N ASP A 18 -15.08 -8.66 26.41
CA ASP A 18 -13.72 -8.50 25.96
C ASP A 18 -13.04 -9.86 26.14
N ASP A 19 -13.02 -10.64 25.06
CA ASP A 19 -12.19 -11.84 24.98
C ASP A 19 -10.86 -11.35 24.41
N HIS A 20 -9.92 -11.25 25.34
CA HIS A 20 -8.57 -10.75 25.18
C HIS A 20 -7.97 -11.17 23.84
N VAL A 21 -7.66 -10.16 23.04
CA VAL A 21 -6.85 -10.23 21.83
C VAL A 21 -5.42 -10.61 22.24
N GLU A 22 -5.12 -11.90 22.24
CA GLU A 22 -3.74 -12.39 22.27
C GLU A 22 -3.38 -12.99 20.91
N ASP A 23 -2.50 -12.24 20.25
CA ASP A 23 -1.39 -12.68 19.42
C ASP A 23 -1.70 -13.27 18.04
N VAL A 24 -1.91 -12.35 17.09
CA VAL A 24 -1.08 -12.39 15.88
C VAL A 24 -0.01 -11.33 16.13
N THR A 25 1.13 -11.72 16.71
CA THR A 25 2.37 -11.01 16.43
C THR A 25 2.51 -11.07 14.92
N ASP A 26 2.14 -9.98 14.29
CA ASP A 26 2.79 -9.54 13.10
C ASP A 26 4.28 -9.51 13.50
N GLU A 27 5.01 -10.55 13.14
CA GLU A 27 6.41 -10.34 12.77
C GLU A 27 6.34 -9.47 11.50
N GLU A 28 5.94 -8.21 11.68
CA GLU A 28 6.49 -7.10 10.92
C GLU A 28 7.96 -7.44 10.84
N SER A 29 8.45 -7.69 9.63
CA SER A 29 9.89 -7.61 9.45
C SER A 29 10.24 -6.22 9.94
N ASP A 30 10.92 -6.16 11.07
CA ASP A 30 11.48 -4.97 11.68
C ASP A 30 12.41 -4.32 10.67
N PHE A 31 11.78 -3.58 9.77
CA PHE A 31 12.32 -2.44 9.10
C PHE A 31 11.60 -1.28 9.79
N GLU A 32 11.84 -1.11 11.10
CA GLU A 32 11.79 0.21 11.68
C GLU A 32 12.69 1.08 10.80
N SER A 33 12.09 1.72 9.78
CA SER A 33 12.56 3.02 9.33
C SER A 33 12.36 3.89 10.55
N GLU A 34 13.37 3.93 11.41
CA GLU A 34 13.51 5.00 12.38
C GLU A 34 13.17 6.28 11.59
N ASP A 35 12.11 6.97 12.01
CA ASP A 35 11.80 8.33 11.56
C ASP A 35 12.95 9.23 12.07
N GLU A 36 14.17 8.98 11.63
CA GLU A 36 15.29 9.88 11.74
C GLU A 36 14.89 11.05 10.84
N GLU A 37 14.32 12.10 11.45
CA GLU A 37 14.27 13.43 10.85
C GLU A 37 15.67 13.71 10.29
N VAL A 38 15.79 13.61 8.97
CA VAL A 38 17.06 13.80 8.28
C VAL A 38 17.38 15.28 8.41
N MET A 39 18.11 15.65 9.47
CA MET A 39 18.48 17.03 9.71
C MET A 39 19.28 17.51 8.51
N LEU A 40 18.74 18.50 7.81
CA LEU A 40 19.44 19.16 6.71
C LEU A 40 20.78 19.64 7.25
N THR A 41 21.87 19.04 6.78
CA THR A 41 23.21 19.38 7.24
C THR A 41 23.49 20.84 6.90
N GLU A 42 23.67 21.67 7.93
CA GLU A 42 24.02 23.07 7.71
C GLU A 42 25.37 23.14 6.96
N PRO A 43 25.49 24.02 5.95
CA PRO A 43 26.73 24.16 5.20
C PRO A 43 27.88 24.57 6.13
N SER A 44 29.05 23.96 5.91
CA SER A 44 30.28 24.30 6.63
C SER A 44 30.53 25.82 6.61
N LYS A 45 31.02 26.38 7.72
CA LYS A 45 31.37 27.81 7.84
C LYS A 45 32.41 28.30 6.81
N THR A 46 33.10 27.38 6.13
CA THR A 46 34.12 27.67 5.10
C THR A 46 33.62 27.49 3.66
N HIS A 47 32.31 27.28 3.44
CA HIS A 47 31.74 27.14 2.11
C HIS A 47 31.92 28.44 1.29
N VAL A 48 32.54 28.30 0.11
CA VAL A 48 32.64 29.38 -0.90
C VAL A 48 31.87 28.94 -2.14
N PHE A 49 30.85 29.71 -2.53
CA PHE A 49 30.10 29.49 -3.76
C PHE A 49 30.78 30.15 -4.96
N ASN A 50 31.72 29.45 -5.61
CA ASN A 50 32.37 29.93 -6.84
C ASN A 50 31.52 29.61 -8.07
N LYS A 51 30.56 30.48 -8.39
CA LYS A 51 29.68 30.32 -9.55
C LYS A 51 30.42 30.29 -10.89
N GLU A 52 31.45 31.13 -11.06
CA GLU A 52 32.20 31.25 -12.31
C GLU A 52 32.96 29.97 -12.62
N GLY A 53 33.67 29.42 -11.64
CA GLY A 53 34.39 28.16 -11.80
C GLY A 53 33.46 26.96 -12.06
N LEU A 54 32.24 26.96 -11.50
CA LEU A 54 31.24 25.94 -11.77
C LEU A 54 30.74 26.00 -13.23
N LEU A 55 30.51 27.20 -13.77
CA LEU A 55 30.10 27.38 -15.16
C LEU A 55 31.22 27.01 -16.14
N GLU A 56 32.46 27.40 -15.85
CA GLU A 56 33.64 27.03 -16.65
C GLU A 56 33.77 25.49 -16.73
N LYS A 57 33.65 24.79 -15.59
CA LYS A 57 33.71 23.33 -15.57
C LYS A 57 32.52 22.66 -16.23
N LEU A 58 31.34 23.28 -16.18
CA LEU A 58 30.18 22.78 -16.89
C LEU A 58 30.43 22.83 -18.40
N GLU A 59 30.99 23.93 -18.92
CA GLU A 59 31.34 24.05 -20.34
C GLU A 59 32.37 23.00 -20.78
N ASP A 60 33.37 22.72 -19.95
CA ASP A 60 34.37 21.67 -20.22
C ASP A 60 33.77 20.25 -20.34
N MET A 61 32.72 19.95 -19.56
CA MET A 61 32.13 18.60 -19.45
C MET A 61 30.82 18.42 -20.24
N ARG A 62 30.19 19.50 -20.70
CA ARG A 62 28.87 19.47 -21.34
C ARG A 62 28.92 18.71 -22.67
N TRP A 63 27.87 17.93 -22.93
CA TRP A 63 27.66 17.32 -24.24
C TRP A 63 27.56 18.37 -25.36
N PRO A 64 28.00 18.07 -26.60
CA PRO A 64 27.81 18.96 -27.74
C PRO A 64 26.33 19.31 -27.95
N GLU A 65 26.04 20.55 -28.36
CA GLU A 65 24.66 21.03 -28.51
C GLU A 65 23.88 20.28 -29.61
N LYS A 66 24.59 19.81 -30.65
CA LYS A 66 24.03 19.04 -31.77
C LYS A 66 24.21 17.54 -31.59
N LEU A 67 23.75 17.01 -30.45
CA LEU A 67 23.76 15.58 -30.19
C LEU A 67 22.33 15.02 -30.21
N ASP A 68 22.12 13.99 -31.02
CA ASP A 68 20.83 13.29 -31.09
C ASP A 68 20.45 12.71 -29.73
N TRP A 69 19.15 12.69 -29.45
CA TRP A 69 18.66 12.25 -28.16
C TRP A 69 19.03 10.81 -27.80
N ILE A 70 19.18 9.94 -28.80
CA ILE A 70 19.55 8.53 -28.60
C ILE A 70 20.89 8.33 -27.89
N HIS A 71 21.80 9.31 -27.95
CA HIS A 71 23.10 9.23 -27.29
C HIS A 71 23.05 9.68 -25.82
N LYS A 72 22.08 10.52 -25.46
CA LYS A 72 21.90 11.04 -24.10
C LYS A 72 20.93 10.19 -23.29
N LEU A 73 19.85 9.71 -23.92
CA LEU A 73 18.78 8.91 -23.28
C LEU A 73 18.23 9.51 -21.98
N SER A 74 18.42 10.82 -21.77
CA SER A 74 17.97 11.55 -20.60
C SER A 74 16.64 12.25 -20.88
N ILE A 75 15.78 12.28 -19.86
CA ILE A 75 14.52 13.00 -19.89
C ILE A 75 14.44 13.77 -18.58
N ASP A 76 14.40 15.09 -18.72
CA ASP A 76 14.31 16.00 -17.61
C ASP A 76 12.82 16.30 -17.38
N ILE A 77 12.36 16.10 -16.15
CA ILE A 77 10.96 16.33 -15.75
C ILE A 77 11.00 17.39 -14.67
N GLU A 78 10.34 18.50 -14.93
CA GLU A 78 10.13 19.54 -13.93
C GLU A 78 9.01 19.08 -12.99
N GLN A 79 9.36 18.82 -11.75
CA GLN A 79 8.40 18.48 -10.70
C GLN A 79 8.14 19.72 -9.86
N GLU A 80 6.96 20.30 -10.03
CA GLU A 80 6.57 21.55 -9.33
C GLU A 80 5.98 21.29 -7.94
N GLU A 81 5.65 20.04 -7.62
CA GLU A 81 4.94 19.69 -6.40
C GLU A 81 5.89 19.67 -5.20
N LYS A 82 5.57 20.50 -4.20
CA LYS A 82 6.33 20.54 -2.95
C LYS A 82 5.89 19.38 -2.06
N ILE A 83 6.67 18.31 -2.07
CA ILE A 83 6.44 17.12 -1.26
C ILE A 83 7.13 17.29 0.10
N ASP A 84 6.49 16.83 1.16
CA ASP A 84 7.12 16.74 2.48
C ASP A 84 8.18 15.65 2.46
N VAL A 85 9.41 15.98 2.85
CA VAL A 85 10.54 15.04 2.81
C VAL A 85 10.35 13.91 3.81
N ASN A 86 9.59 14.12 4.88
CA ASN A 86 9.37 13.14 5.94
C ASN A 86 8.16 12.22 5.67
N ASP A 87 7.34 12.50 4.66
CA ASP A 87 6.24 11.62 4.26
C ASP A 87 6.72 10.68 3.15
N ASP A 88 7.22 9.51 3.56
CA ASP A 88 7.82 8.54 2.64
C ASP A 88 6.82 8.04 1.59
N LEU A 89 5.56 7.83 1.95
CA LEU A 89 4.55 7.28 1.04
C LEU A 89 4.26 8.27 -0.11
N THR A 90 4.11 9.55 0.20
CA THR A 90 3.88 10.56 -0.85
C THR A 90 5.14 10.83 -1.66
N ARG A 91 6.31 10.78 -1.03
CA ARG A 91 7.61 10.88 -1.70
C ARG A 91 7.86 9.73 -2.69
N GLU A 92 7.62 8.49 -2.30
CA GLU A 92 7.75 7.33 -3.18
C GLU A 92 6.75 7.37 -4.34
N LEU A 93 5.51 7.82 -4.08
CA LEU A 93 4.52 8.01 -5.14
C LEU A 93 4.95 9.07 -6.16
N ALA A 94 5.58 10.15 -5.70
CA ALA A 94 6.11 11.20 -6.55
C ALA A 94 7.26 10.69 -7.43
N PHE A 95 8.21 9.94 -6.86
CA PHE A 95 9.29 9.30 -7.61
C PHE A 95 8.76 8.32 -8.66
N TYR A 96 7.77 7.49 -8.29
CA TYR A 96 7.12 6.58 -9.20
C TYR A 96 6.45 7.32 -10.37
N THR A 97 5.71 8.39 -10.07
CA THR A 97 5.00 9.18 -11.09
C THR A 97 5.98 9.87 -12.04
N GLN A 98 7.06 10.43 -11.53
CA GLN A 98 8.13 11.02 -12.33
C GLN A 98 8.78 9.96 -13.24
N ALA A 99 9.14 8.79 -12.71
CA ALA A 99 9.74 7.71 -13.50
C ALA A 99 8.78 7.18 -14.58
N LEU A 100 7.49 7.08 -14.28
CA LEU A 100 6.46 6.64 -15.22
C LEU A 100 6.31 7.63 -16.38
N GLU A 101 6.24 8.92 -16.09
CA GLU A 101 6.14 9.97 -17.10
C GLU A 101 7.39 10.01 -17.99
N GLY A 102 8.58 9.91 -17.39
CA GLY A 102 9.83 9.83 -18.14
C GLY A 102 9.88 8.62 -19.06
N SER A 103 9.44 7.47 -18.56
CA SER A 103 9.37 6.25 -19.37
C SER A 103 8.42 6.39 -20.57
N ARG A 104 7.27 7.06 -20.39
CA ARG A 104 6.32 7.31 -21.50
C ARG A 104 6.92 8.22 -22.56
N GLN A 105 7.53 9.33 -22.16
CA GLN A 105 8.21 10.23 -23.10
C GLN A 105 9.36 9.53 -23.82
N ALA A 106 10.09 8.64 -23.15
CA ALA A 106 11.14 7.84 -23.78
C ALA A 106 10.55 6.90 -24.84
N PHE A 107 9.43 6.24 -24.54
CA PHE A 107 8.76 5.36 -25.48
C PHE A 107 8.29 6.07 -26.74
N GLU A 108 7.67 7.25 -26.61
CA GLU A 108 7.23 8.03 -27.77
C GLU A 108 8.42 8.41 -28.67
N LYS A 109 9.53 8.84 -28.07
CA LYS A 109 10.77 9.15 -28.80
C LYS A 109 11.35 7.92 -29.48
N LEU A 110 11.47 6.79 -28.79
CA LEU A 110 11.99 5.55 -29.38
C LEU A 110 11.10 5.02 -30.51
N GLN A 111 9.77 5.13 -30.34
CA GLN A 111 8.80 4.74 -31.36
C GLN A 111 8.90 5.63 -32.61
N SER A 112 9.02 6.95 -32.45
CA SER A 112 9.21 7.88 -33.58
C SER A 112 10.50 7.64 -34.36
N LEU A 113 11.55 7.15 -33.69
CA LEU A 113 12.82 6.74 -34.32
C LEU A 113 12.74 5.34 -34.96
N GLY A 114 11.65 4.60 -34.76
CA GLY A 114 11.47 3.24 -35.26
C GLY A 114 12.38 2.20 -34.58
N LEU A 115 12.83 2.46 -33.35
CA LEU A 115 13.73 1.58 -32.61
C LEU A 115 12.95 0.58 -31.73
N PRO A 116 13.32 -0.71 -31.73
CA PRO A 116 12.72 -1.69 -30.82
C PRO A 116 13.19 -1.41 -29.38
N PHE A 117 12.25 -1.33 -28.44
CA PHE A 117 12.55 -1.02 -27.04
C PHE A 117 12.03 -2.08 -26.05
N LEU A 118 11.07 -2.92 -26.46
CA LEU A 118 10.58 -4.01 -25.63
C LEU A 118 11.54 -5.20 -25.71
N ARG A 119 11.89 -5.75 -24.54
CA ARG A 119 12.65 -7.00 -24.47
C ARG A 119 11.80 -8.15 -25.03
N PRO A 120 12.25 -8.85 -26.10
CA PRO A 120 11.54 -10.03 -26.60
C PRO A 120 11.47 -11.13 -25.52
N ALA A 121 10.38 -11.89 -25.49
CA ALA A 121 10.20 -12.97 -24.52
C ALA A 121 11.21 -14.12 -24.69
N ASP A 122 11.73 -14.29 -25.91
CA ASP A 122 12.67 -15.35 -26.29
C ASP A 122 14.15 -14.88 -26.28
N TYR A 123 14.41 -13.67 -25.76
CA TYR A 123 15.77 -13.14 -25.65
C TYR A 123 16.36 -13.44 -24.26
N TYR A 124 17.11 -14.53 -24.16
CA TYR A 124 17.80 -14.94 -22.94
C TYR A 124 19.20 -14.30 -22.87
N ALA A 125 19.35 -13.34 -21.95
CA ALA A 125 20.61 -12.68 -21.64
C ALA A 125 20.79 -12.62 -20.11
N GLU A 126 22.00 -12.31 -19.66
CA GLU A 126 22.27 -12.11 -18.24
C GLU A 126 21.45 -10.95 -17.69
N MET A 127 20.73 -11.22 -16.60
CA MET A 127 19.90 -10.25 -15.89
C MET A 127 20.63 -9.79 -14.63
N VAL A 128 20.33 -8.57 -14.16
CA VAL A 128 20.95 -7.99 -12.94
C VAL A 128 20.77 -8.89 -11.70
N LYS A 129 19.65 -9.61 -11.62
CA LYS A 129 19.38 -10.59 -10.55
C LYS A 129 19.30 -11.99 -11.15
N SER A 130 19.92 -12.96 -10.48
CA SER A 130 19.89 -14.37 -10.91
C SER A 130 18.52 -15.01 -10.70
N ASP A 131 18.23 -16.06 -11.47
CA ASP A 131 16.98 -16.82 -11.34
C ASP A 131 16.82 -17.43 -9.95
N THR A 132 17.90 -17.92 -9.36
CA THR A 132 17.89 -18.45 -7.99
C THR A 132 17.47 -17.40 -6.96
N HIS A 133 17.89 -16.14 -7.13
CA HIS A 133 17.45 -15.04 -6.29
C HIS A 133 15.97 -14.72 -6.53
N MET A 134 15.53 -14.63 -7.78
CA MET A 134 14.12 -14.33 -8.12
C MET A 134 13.16 -15.44 -7.68
N MET A 135 13.59 -16.71 -7.66
CA MET A 135 12.82 -17.81 -7.09
C MET A 135 12.59 -17.64 -5.58
N LYS A 136 13.59 -17.14 -4.84
CA LYS A 136 13.43 -16.85 -3.41
C LYS A 136 12.44 -15.71 -3.18
N VAL A 137 12.54 -14.63 -3.95
CA VAL A 137 11.60 -13.50 -3.89
C VAL A 137 10.17 -13.97 -4.18
N LYS A 138 9.99 -14.77 -5.24
CA LYS A 138 8.68 -15.36 -5.58
C LYS A 138 8.16 -16.28 -4.47
N GLY A 139 9.03 -17.06 -3.83
CA GLY A 139 8.67 -17.91 -2.69
C GLY A 139 8.07 -17.10 -1.55
N ARG A 140 8.74 -16.02 -1.14
CA ARG A 140 8.24 -15.12 -0.07
C ARG A 140 6.90 -14.48 -0.42
N LEU A 141 6.72 -14.01 -1.66
CA LEU A 141 5.45 -13.43 -2.11
C LEU A 141 4.29 -14.42 -2.06
N LEU A 142 4.53 -15.69 -2.42
CA LEU A 142 3.51 -16.73 -2.36
C LEU A 142 3.16 -17.13 -0.93
N GLU A 143 4.17 -17.19 -0.06
CA GLU A 143 3.98 -17.44 1.37
C GLU A 143 3.15 -16.34 2.02
N GLU A 144 3.47 -15.08 1.76
CA GLU A 144 2.73 -13.93 2.28
C GLU A 144 1.28 -13.91 1.79
N LYS A 145 1.08 -14.14 0.49
CA LYS A 145 -0.26 -14.25 -0.07
C LYS A 145 -1.08 -15.36 0.61
N LYS A 146 -0.46 -16.52 0.85
CA LYS A 146 -1.11 -17.63 1.55
C LYS A 146 -1.46 -17.27 3.00
N ARG A 147 -0.56 -16.58 3.70
CA ARG A 147 -0.79 -16.07 5.07
C ARG A 147 -2.01 -15.17 5.14
N ILE A 148 -2.12 -14.22 4.20
CA ILE A 148 -3.26 -13.30 4.08
C ILE A 148 -4.56 -14.06 3.78
N GLU A 149 -4.55 -14.97 2.80
CA GLU A 149 -5.72 -15.77 2.43
C GLU A 149 -6.22 -16.62 3.60
N GLU A 150 -5.32 -17.26 4.35
CA GLU A 150 -5.69 -18.05 5.54
C GLU A 150 -6.27 -17.18 6.66
N ALA A 151 -5.74 -15.97 6.85
CA ALA A 151 -6.27 -15.01 7.82
C ALA A 151 -7.68 -14.53 7.43
N GLU A 152 -7.91 -14.23 6.15
CA GLU A 152 -9.22 -13.88 5.62
C GLU A 152 -10.24 -15.01 5.77
N GLU A 153 -9.87 -16.24 5.40
CA GLU A 153 -10.75 -17.40 5.54
C GLU A 153 -11.09 -17.67 7.01
N ARG A 154 -10.12 -17.51 7.92
CA ARG A 154 -10.37 -17.61 9.37
C ARG A 154 -11.33 -16.52 9.86
N ARG A 155 -11.23 -15.29 9.35
CA ARG A 155 -12.15 -14.19 9.65
C ARG A 155 -13.57 -14.50 9.14
N LYS A 156 -13.70 -14.91 7.87
CA LYS A 156 -14.98 -15.31 7.25
C LYS A 156 -15.64 -16.45 8.01
N ALA A 157 -14.88 -17.48 8.39
CA ALA A 157 -15.39 -18.61 9.17
C ALA A 157 -15.91 -18.19 10.55
N ARG A 158 -15.24 -17.25 11.23
CA ARG A 158 -15.70 -16.69 12.52
C ARG A 158 -17.00 -15.90 12.35
N GLU A 159 -17.08 -15.06 11.32
CA GLU A 159 -18.29 -14.28 11.03
C GLU A 159 -19.48 -15.18 10.65
N ALA A 160 -19.25 -16.19 9.80
CA ALA A 160 -20.27 -17.17 9.44
C ALA A 160 -20.81 -17.92 10.68
N LYS A 161 -19.92 -18.31 11.60
CA LYS A 161 -20.34 -18.94 12.88
C LYS A 161 -21.19 -17.99 13.74
N ARG A 162 -20.84 -16.71 13.80
CA ARG A 162 -21.63 -15.70 14.54
C ARG A 162 -23.02 -15.52 13.95
N ILE A 163 -23.11 -15.35 12.63
CA ILE A 163 -24.38 -15.20 11.90
C ILE A 163 -25.23 -16.46 12.05
N ALA A 164 -24.65 -17.64 11.91
CA ALA A 164 -25.38 -18.91 12.09
C ALA A 164 -26.02 -19.03 13.48
N LYS A 165 -25.30 -18.65 14.54
CA LYS A 165 -25.83 -18.62 15.92
C LYS A 165 -26.99 -17.62 16.06
N GLU A 166 -26.86 -16.43 15.47
CA GLU A 166 -27.90 -15.41 15.50
C GLU A 166 -29.17 -15.86 14.75
N VAL A 167 -29.01 -16.40 13.53
CA VAL A 167 -30.11 -16.95 12.73
C VAL A 167 -30.82 -18.08 13.48
N GLN A 168 -30.08 -18.97 14.13
CA GLN A 168 -30.65 -20.05 14.93
C GLN A 168 -31.46 -19.49 16.13
N ALA A 169 -30.93 -18.48 16.82
CA ALA A 169 -31.62 -17.82 17.93
C ALA A 169 -32.89 -17.07 17.47
N GLN A 170 -32.84 -16.38 16.33
CA GLN A 170 -34.00 -15.70 15.73
C GLN A 170 -35.09 -16.71 15.34
N LYS A 171 -34.74 -17.79 14.64
CA LYS A 171 -35.70 -18.87 14.28
C LYS A 171 -36.36 -19.48 15.51
N LEU A 172 -35.61 -19.67 16.61
CA LEU A 172 -36.18 -20.20 17.86
C LEU A 172 -37.17 -19.20 18.50
N LYS A 173 -36.84 -17.91 18.51
CA LYS A 173 -37.74 -16.85 18.99
C LYS A 173 -39.02 -16.75 18.16
N GLU A 174 -38.91 -16.82 16.83
CA GLU A 174 -40.07 -16.81 15.93
C GLU A 174 -40.99 -18.01 16.17
N ARG A 175 -40.45 -19.22 16.28
CA ARG A 175 -41.24 -20.43 16.60
C ARG A 175 -41.93 -20.32 17.95
N ALA A 176 -41.27 -19.77 18.97
CA ALA A 176 -41.88 -19.54 20.27
C ALA A 176 -43.02 -18.52 20.19
N LYS A 177 -42.86 -17.44 19.41
CA LYS A 177 -43.91 -16.44 19.17
C LYS A 177 -45.10 -17.03 18.44
N GLN A 178 -44.88 -17.82 17.40
CA GLN A 178 -45.93 -18.51 16.65
C GLN A 178 -46.74 -19.45 17.55
N LYS A 179 -46.08 -20.29 18.36
CA LYS A 179 -46.77 -21.17 19.32
C LYS A 179 -47.61 -20.41 20.34
N LYS A 180 -47.10 -19.27 20.84
CA LYS A 180 -47.86 -18.43 21.78
C LYS A 180 -49.12 -17.85 21.12
N GLN A 181 -48.98 -17.35 19.90
CA GLN A 181 -50.12 -16.82 19.12
C GLN A 181 -51.14 -17.93 18.84
N GLU A 182 -50.71 -19.12 18.45
CA GLU A 182 -51.59 -20.25 18.17
C GLU A 182 -52.42 -20.68 19.40
N ILE A 183 -51.83 -20.67 20.60
CA ILE A 183 -52.54 -20.93 21.86
C ILE A 183 -53.55 -19.81 22.16
N GLU A 184 -53.19 -18.55 21.94
CA GLU A 184 -54.04 -17.38 22.20
C GLU A 184 -55.25 -17.31 21.25
N TRP A 185 -55.12 -17.81 20.02
CA TRP A 185 -56.22 -17.92 19.05
C TRP A 185 -57.11 -19.16 19.23
N SER A 186 -56.68 -20.12 20.05
CA SER A 186 -57.39 -21.40 20.28
C SER A 186 -58.21 -21.42 21.59
N VAL A 187 -58.34 -20.27 22.25
CA VAL A 187 -59.16 -20.04 23.47
C VAL A 187 -60.24 -19.02 23.14
#